data_AF-A0A537ZDR2-F1
#
_entry.id   AF-A0A537ZDR2-F1
#
_cell.length_a   1.000
_cell.length_b   1.000
_cell.length_c   1.000
_cell.angle_alpha   90.00
_cell.angle_beta   90.00
_cell.angle_gamma   90.00
#
_symmetry.space_group_name_H-M   'P 1'
#
loop_
_entity.id
_entity.type
_entity.pdbx_description
1 polymer ?
#
loop_
_entity_poly.entity_id
_entity_poly.type
_entity_poly.pdbx_seq_one_letter_code
_entity_poly.pdbx_strand_id
1 'polypeptide(L)'
;MNQESLERANAFLAAVASRVGPGEALEVSPADIARDMGLPEPLAAARAVRALLARRRLEMVDGKYRLVDPRPIEPGEREQVPRPRKPRSTRSSADESGPPSRPTYSEIGREAIERMIELGREVASLRAGLRTAREEARESREGRDEAERQAQALASRVRDLEARAEMAESNLRTLLTAARASGREIPVGDTEMEAILGVLKGDQEERERSANA
;
A
#
# COMPACT_ATOMS: atom_id res chain seq x y z
N MET A 1 -15.31 17.14 14.41
CA MET A 1 -15.71 15.76 14.76
C MET A 1 -17.12 15.86 15.31
N ASN A 2 -18.05 15.01 14.86
CA ASN A 2 -19.44 15.03 15.35
C ASN A 2 -19.53 14.32 16.72
N GLN A 3 -20.55 14.65 17.52
CA GLN A 3 -20.76 14.11 18.88
C GLN A 3 -20.74 12.57 18.90
N GLU A 4 -21.52 11.93 18.02
CA GLU A 4 -21.57 10.47 17.94
C GLU A 4 -20.23 9.83 17.55
N SER A 5 -19.38 10.52 16.79
CA SER A 5 -18.06 10.00 16.44
C SER A 5 -17.14 10.02 17.66
N LEU A 6 -17.26 11.03 18.51
CA LEU A 6 -16.48 11.17 19.73
C LEU A 6 -16.88 10.11 20.75
N GLU A 7 -18.18 9.88 20.92
CA GLU A 7 -18.70 8.80 21.78
C GLU A 7 -18.19 7.42 21.32
N ARG A 8 -18.25 7.14 20.01
CA ARG A 8 -17.72 5.88 19.44
C ARG A 8 -16.20 5.74 19.63
N ALA A 9 -15.44 6.83 19.49
CA ALA A 9 -13.99 6.79 19.72
C ALA A 9 -13.64 6.56 21.19
N ASN A 10 -14.40 7.14 22.11
CA ASN A 10 -14.22 6.92 23.55
C ASN A 10 -14.65 5.51 23.97
N ALA A 11 -15.73 4.98 23.42
CA ALA A 11 -16.13 3.59 23.62
C ALA A 11 -15.05 2.62 23.12
N PHE A 12 -14.44 2.92 21.96
CA PHE A 12 -13.35 2.12 21.41
C PHE A 12 -12.10 2.16 22.28
N LEU A 13 -11.73 3.33 22.77
CA LEU A 13 -10.62 3.51 23.70
C LEU A 13 -10.85 2.79 25.03
N ALA A 14 -12.08 2.82 25.57
CA ALA A 14 -12.43 2.08 26.79
C ALA A 14 -12.31 0.56 26.58
N ALA A 15 -12.76 0.04 25.43
CA ALA A 15 -12.62 -1.37 25.09
C ALA A 15 -11.14 -1.78 24.95
N VAL A 16 -10.31 -0.92 24.33
CA VAL A 16 -8.86 -1.14 24.24
C VAL A 16 -8.21 -1.12 25.62
N ALA A 17 -8.53 -0.14 26.46
CA ALA A 17 -7.99 0.00 27.81
C ALA A 17 -8.41 -1.15 28.75
N SER A 18 -9.53 -1.82 28.47
CA SER A 18 -9.95 -3.01 29.22
C SER A 18 -9.14 -4.27 28.90
N ARG A 19 -8.44 -4.29 27.76
CA ARG A 19 -7.68 -5.45 27.27
C ARG A 19 -6.18 -5.28 27.41
N VAL A 20 -5.68 -4.05 27.38
CA VAL A 20 -4.26 -3.73 27.22
C VAL A 20 -3.86 -2.55 28.11
N GLY A 21 -2.72 -2.65 28.77
CA GLY A 21 -2.15 -1.57 29.58
C GLY A 21 -1.49 -0.45 28.76
N PRO A 22 -1.27 0.74 29.33
CA PRO A 22 -0.51 1.79 28.66
C PRO A 22 0.92 1.32 28.41
N GLY A 23 1.36 1.37 27.16
CA GLY A 23 2.66 0.87 26.71
C GLY A 23 2.63 -0.57 26.21
N GLU A 24 1.50 -1.24 26.13
CA GLU A 24 1.39 -2.58 25.55
C GLU A 24 0.81 -2.55 24.14
N ALA A 25 1.24 -3.52 23.32
CA ALA A 25 0.78 -3.67 21.95
C ALA A 25 -0.52 -4.47 21.89
N LEU A 26 -1.45 -4.01 21.07
CA LEU A 26 -2.67 -4.72 20.70
C LEU A 26 -2.31 -5.89 19.79
N GLU A 27 -2.56 -7.11 20.30
CA GLU A 27 -2.43 -8.34 19.53
C GLU A 27 -3.62 -8.56 18.59
N VAL A 28 -4.77 -7.98 18.93
CA VAL A 28 -6.04 -8.12 18.21
C VAL A 28 -6.20 -6.97 17.21
N SER A 29 -6.69 -7.29 16.00
CA SER A 29 -6.95 -6.28 14.96
C SER A 29 -8.00 -5.27 15.43
N PRO A 30 -7.84 -3.97 15.14
CA PRO A 30 -8.85 -2.96 15.45
C PRO A 30 -10.24 -3.27 14.86
N ALA A 31 -10.31 -4.01 13.76
CA ALA A 31 -11.56 -4.44 13.14
C ALA A 31 -12.29 -5.52 13.96
N ASP A 32 -11.55 -6.33 14.72
CA ASP A 32 -12.10 -7.39 15.57
C ASP A 32 -12.61 -6.79 16.87
N ILE A 33 -11.88 -5.82 17.44
CA ILE A 33 -12.31 -5.05 18.61
C ILE A 33 -13.60 -4.27 18.31
N ALA A 34 -13.71 -3.70 17.11
CA ALA A 34 -14.94 -3.03 16.69
C ALA A 34 -16.12 -3.98 16.52
N ARG A 35 -15.88 -5.20 16.01
CA ARG A 35 -16.90 -6.26 15.92
C ARG A 35 -17.38 -6.71 17.30
N ASP A 36 -16.46 -6.90 18.25
CA ASP A 36 -16.78 -7.28 19.63
C ASP A 36 -17.62 -6.21 20.36
N MET A 37 -17.42 -4.93 20.01
CA MET A 37 -18.21 -3.81 20.53
C MET A 37 -19.57 -3.63 19.84
N GLY A 38 -19.90 -4.47 18.86
CA GLY A 38 -21.12 -4.33 18.07
C GLY A 38 -21.17 -3.08 17.20
N LEU A 39 -20.01 -2.55 16.77
CA LEU A 39 -19.96 -1.48 15.76
C LEU A 39 -20.15 -2.13 14.37
N PRO A 40 -21.32 -1.92 13.71
CA PRO A 40 -21.62 -2.62 12.46
C PRO A 40 -20.86 -2.05 11.25
N GLU A 41 -20.33 -0.82 11.37
CA GLU A 41 -19.62 -0.17 10.27
C GLU A 41 -18.09 -0.22 10.43
N PRO A 42 -17.37 -0.87 9.49
CA PRO A 42 -15.90 -0.91 9.50
C PRO A 42 -15.27 0.49 9.30
N LEU A 43 -15.97 1.40 8.62
CA LEU A 43 -15.52 2.79 8.45
C LEU A 43 -15.60 3.60 9.74
N ALA A 44 -16.55 3.31 10.63
CA ALA A 44 -16.66 3.97 11.93
C ALA A 44 -15.47 3.60 12.83
N ALA A 45 -15.08 2.32 12.83
CA ALA A 45 -13.90 1.83 13.52
C ALA A 45 -12.62 2.49 13.01
N ALA A 46 -12.43 2.56 11.70
CA ALA A 46 -11.27 3.22 11.10
C ALA A 46 -11.19 4.72 11.45
N ARG A 47 -12.33 5.42 11.50
CA ARG A 47 -12.39 6.83 11.94
C ARG A 47 -12.05 6.98 13.43
N ALA A 48 -12.52 6.08 14.29
CA ALA A 48 -12.18 6.07 15.71
C ALA A 48 -10.69 5.85 15.92
N VAL A 49 -10.09 4.82 15.29
CA VAL A 49 -8.64 4.56 15.34
C VAL A 49 -7.85 5.76 14.85
N ARG A 50 -8.24 6.36 13.72
CA ARG A 50 -7.58 7.58 13.20
C ARG A 50 -7.67 8.75 14.17
N ALA A 51 -8.80 8.96 14.83
CA ALA A 51 -8.96 10.01 15.83
C ALA A 51 -8.07 9.78 17.07
N LEU A 52 -7.91 8.52 17.47
CA LEU A 52 -7.08 8.12 18.61
C LEU A 52 -5.57 8.25 18.31
N LEU A 53 -5.14 7.85 17.11
CA LEU A 53 -3.78 8.11 16.61
C LEU A 53 -3.50 9.61 16.56
N ALA A 54 -4.44 10.39 16.03
CA ALA A 54 -4.29 11.84 15.89
C ALA A 54 -4.12 12.57 17.23
N ARG A 55 -4.53 11.97 18.35
CA ARG A 55 -4.49 12.56 19.70
C ARG A 55 -3.50 11.85 20.63
N ARG A 56 -2.62 10.99 20.08
CA ARG A 56 -1.63 10.21 20.85
C ARG A 56 -2.25 9.36 21.98
N ARG A 57 -3.46 8.84 21.74
CA ARG A 57 -4.08 7.83 22.61
C ARG A 57 -3.65 6.43 22.18
N LEU A 58 -3.54 6.24 20.88
CA LEU A 58 -2.91 5.07 20.27
C LEU A 58 -1.67 5.53 19.49
N GLU A 59 -0.70 4.64 19.36
CA GLU A 59 0.46 4.79 18.50
C GLU A 59 0.58 3.57 17.60
N MET A 60 1.07 3.75 16.37
CA MET A 60 1.34 2.63 15.47
C MET A 60 2.85 2.35 15.49
N VAL A 61 3.25 1.21 16.04
CA VAL A 61 4.64 0.77 16.15
C VAL A 61 4.74 -0.62 15.52
N ASP A 62 5.63 -0.79 14.54
CA ASP A 62 5.91 -2.06 13.87
C ASP A 62 4.67 -2.80 13.34
N GLY A 63 3.70 -2.04 12.80
CA GLY A 63 2.46 -2.59 12.24
C GLY A 63 1.42 -3.01 13.29
N LYS A 64 1.69 -2.80 14.59
CA LYS A 64 0.75 -3.03 15.69
C LYS A 64 0.35 -1.71 16.34
N TYR A 65 -0.82 -1.69 16.96
CA TYR A 65 -1.31 -0.51 17.68
C TYR A 65 -0.92 -0.63 19.15
N ARG A 66 -0.34 0.42 19.72
CA ARG A 66 0.08 0.48 21.13
C ARG A 66 -0.80 1.48 21.87
N LEU A 67 -1.33 1.10 23.03
CA LEU A 67 -2.05 2.05 23.88
C LEU A 67 -1.05 2.99 24.54
N VAL A 68 -1.19 4.29 24.36
CA VAL A 68 -0.29 5.30 24.94
C VAL A 68 -0.93 5.95 26.15
N ASP A 69 -2.20 6.34 26.03
CA ASP A 69 -2.93 7.03 27.10
C ASP A 69 -4.40 6.55 27.13
N PRO A 70 -4.87 6.00 28.27
CA PRO A 70 -6.24 5.53 28.43
C PRO A 70 -7.24 6.65 28.78
N ARG A 71 -6.85 7.92 28.77
CA ARG A 71 -7.77 9.04 29.04
C ARG A 71 -8.79 9.23 27.90
N PRO A 72 -10.09 9.37 28.23
CA PRO A 72 -11.12 9.70 27.24
C PRO A 72 -10.79 11.00 26.50
N ILE A 73 -11.25 11.07 25.27
CA ILE A 73 -11.11 12.24 24.42
C ILE A 73 -12.17 13.27 24.81
N GLU A 74 -11.73 14.51 25.07
CA GLU A 74 -12.63 15.62 25.37
C GLU A 74 -13.18 16.31 24.10
N PRO A 75 -14.41 16.86 24.16
CA PRO A 75 -14.96 17.65 23.06
C PRO A 75 -14.09 18.90 22.83
N GLY A 76 -13.51 19.01 21.62
CA GLY A 76 -12.63 20.12 21.24
C GLY A 76 -11.14 19.90 21.48
N GLU A 77 -10.73 18.75 22.01
CA GLU A 77 -9.30 18.42 22.18
C GLU A 77 -8.58 18.44 20.82
N ARG A 78 -7.45 19.15 20.77
CA ARG A 78 -6.71 19.40 19.53
C ARG A 78 -5.97 18.13 19.11
N GLU A 79 -6.06 17.78 17.83
CA GLU A 79 -5.21 16.76 17.21
C GLU A 79 -3.73 17.11 17.48
N GLN A 80 -3.01 16.20 18.13
CA GLN A 80 -1.59 16.31 18.51
C GLN A 80 -0.64 15.82 17.39
N VAL A 81 -1.15 15.07 16.41
CA VAL A 81 -0.41 14.77 15.19
C VAL A 81 -0.38 16.03 14.34
N PRO A 82 0.80 16.50 13.92
CA PRO A 82 0.89 17.62 13.00
C PRO A 82 0.26 17.18 11.68
N ARG A 83 -0.99 17.57 11.44
CA ARG A 83 -1.41 17.79 10.05
C ARG A 83 -0.39 18.73 9.43
N PRO A 84 -0.08 18.60 8.12
CA PRO A 84 0.54 19.69 7.38
C PRO A 84 -0.42 20.89 7.46
N ARG A 85 -0.26 21.69 8.49
CA ARG A 85 -0.93 22.96 8.67
C ARG A 85 -0.09 23.96 7.90
N LYS A 86 -0.75 24.77 7.07
CA LYS A 86 -0.19 26.06 6.63
C LYS A 86 0.49 26.72 7.83
N PRO A 87 1.72 27.23 7.69
CA PRO A 87 2.45 27.79 8.82
C PRO A 87 1.60 28.90 9.44
N ARG A 88 1.13 28.67 10.67
CA ARG A 88 0.61 29.74 11.48
C ARG A 88 1.84 30.46 11.98
N SER A 89 2.13 31.60 11.36
CA SER A 89 3.12 32.59 11.78
C SER A 89 3.23 32.59 13.30
N THR A 90 4.29 31.96 13.81
CA THR A 90 4.75 32.15 15.16
C THR A 90 5.30 33.56 15.19
N ARG A 91 4.54 34.48 15.78
CA ARG A 91 5.08 35.76 16.25
C ARG A 91 6.28 35.42 17.12
N SER A 92 7.47 35.64 16.59
CA SER A 92 8.68 35.76 17.38
C SER A 92 8.44 36.89 18.36
N SER A 93 8.34 36.55 19.64
CA SER A 93 8.38 37.49 20.75
C SER A 93 9.68 38.28 20.65
N ALA A 94 9.59 39.50 20.14
CA ALA A 94 10.62 40.50 20.34
C ALA A 94 10.45 41.04 21.76
N ASP A 95 11.57 40.98 22.47
CA ASP A 95 11.97 41.76 23.64
C ASP A 95 11.07 42.95 24.01
N GLU A 96 10.75 43.06 25.31
CA GLU A 96 10.12 44.21 25.96
C GLU A 96 10.84 45.51 25.56
N SER A 97 10.15 46.58 25.16
CA SER A 97 9.62 47.55 26.13
C SER A 97 8.79 48.62 25.40
N GLY A 98 7.49 48.72 25.69
CA GLY A 98 6.65 49.86 25.29
C GLY A 98 5.16 49.48 25.16
N PRO A 99 4.23 50.39 25.49
CA PRO A 99 2.79 50.13 25.33
C PRO A 99 2.47 49.81 23.86
N PRO A 100 1.37 49.08 23.57
CA PRO A 100 1.05 48.61 22.22
C PRO A 100 0.90 49.77 21.24
N SER A 101 2.00 50.13 20.57
CA SER A 101 1.99 51.10 19.49
C SER A 101 1.27 50.47 18.31
N ARG A 102 0.35 51.22 17.70
CA ARG A 102 -0.30 50.80 16.46
C ARG A 102 0.78 50.56 15.42
N PRO A 103 0.71 49.47 14.63
CA PRO A 103 1.74 49.14 13.66
C PRO A 103 1.92 50.31 12.69
N THR A 104 3.17 50.68 12.47
CA THR A 104 3.51 51.80 11.58
C THR A 104 3.31 51.35 10.13
N TYR A 105 2.96 52.27 9.23
CA TYR A 105 2.79 51.96 7.80
C TYR A 105 4.00 51.24 7.17
N SER A 106 5.22 51.56 7.65
CA SER A 106 6.45 50.86 7.23
C SER A 106 6.51 49.40 7.67
N GLU A 107 6.01 49.06 8.86
CA GLU A 107 5.96 47.68 9.37
C GLU A 107 4.96 46.86 8.57
N ILE A 108 3.80 47.44 8.25
CA ILE A 108 2.78 46.81 7.39
C ILE A 108 3.37 46.57 5.99
N GLY A 109 4.12 47.53 5.43
CA GLY A 109 4.80 47.37 4.15
C GLY A 109 5.83 46.24 4.15
N ARG A 110 6.63 46.12 5.22
CA ARG A 110 7.60 45.02 5.37
C ARG A 110 6.91 43.67 5.50
N GLU A 111 5.89 43.56 6.35
CA GLU A 111 5.12 42.33 6.52
C GLU A 111 4.45 41.91 5.19
N ALA A 112 3.89 42.86 4.43
CA ALA A 112 3.31 42.57 3.12
C ALA A 112 4.34 42.02 2.12
N ILE A 113 5.54 42.59 2.08
CA ILE A 113 6.63 42.11 1.23
C ILE A 113 7.08 40.70 1.64
N GLU A 114 7.29 40.46 2.93
CA GLU A 114 7.66 39.14 3.45
C GLU A 114 6.61 38.08 3.09
N ARG A 115 5.34 38.42 3.26
CA ARG A 115 4.22 37.53 2.93
C ARG A 115 4.11 37.26 1.43
N MET A 116 4.39 38.26 0.58
CA MET A 116 4.47 38.06 -0.88
C MET A 116 5.63 37.15 -1.27
N ILE A 117 6.80 37.29 -0.63
CA ILE A 117 7.95 36.41 -0.86
C ILE A 117 7.62 34.98 -0.44
N GLU A 118 7.00 34.80 0.73
CA GLU A 118 6.56 33.50 1.24
C GLU A 118 5.56 32.84 0.28
N LEU A 119 4.50 33.56 -0.12
CA LEU A 119 3.55 33.07 -1.13
C LEU A 119 4.21 32.75 -2.47
N GLY A 120 5.20 33.55 -2.90
CA GLY A 120 5.98 33.28 -4.10
C GLY A 120 6.75 31.97 -4.03
N ARG A 121 7.37 31.69 -2.88
CA ARG A 121 8.05 30.41 -2.61
C ARG A 121 7.07 29.25 -2.56
N GLU A 122 5.92 29.43 -1.90
CA GLU A 122 4.87 28.42 -1.86
C GLU A 122 4.36 28.09 -3.28
N VAL A 123 4.03 29.09 -4.10
CA VAL A 123 3.59 28.89 -5.49
C VAL A 123 4.66 28.20 -6.32
N ALA A 124 5.94 28.58 -6.16
CA ALA A 124 7.05 27.91 -6.85
C ALA A 124 7.17 26.44 -6.44
N SER A 125 7.08 26.14 -5.14
CA SER A 125 7.13 24.78 -4.61
C SER A 125 5.94 23.93 -5.09
N LEU A 126 4.72 24.48 -5.11
CA LEU A 126 3.53 23.81 -5.60
C LEU A 126 3.61 23.53 -7.10
N ARG A 127 4.16 24.47 -7.88
CA ARG A 127 4.40 24.26 -9.32
C ARG A 127 5.44 23.17 -9.58
N ALA A 128 6.51 23.13 -8.79
CA ALA A 128 7.51 22.06 -8.87
C ALA A 128 6.88 20.71 -8.53
N GLY A 129 6.17 20.62 -7.39
CA GLY A 129 5.47 19.40 -6.97
C GLY A 129 4.40 18.93 -7.95
N LEU A 130 3.72 19.84 -8.65
CA LEU A 130 2.78 19.48 -9.70
C LEU A 130 3.47 18.88 -10.93
N ARG A 131 4.69 19.33 -11.27
CA ARG A 131 5.46 18.75 -12.38
C ARG A 131 5.93 17.35 -12.02
N THR A 132 6.53 17.17 -10.84
CA THR A 132 6.98 15.85 -10.38
C THR A 132 5.81 14.87 -10.26
N ALA A 133 4.68 15.29 -9.68
CA ALA A 133 3.50 14.43 -9.59
C ALA A 133 2.93 14.03 -10.96
N ARG A 134 3.07 14.89 -11.99
CA ARG A 134 2.67 14.55 -13.37
C ARG A 134 3.63 13.56 -14.02
N GLU A 135 4.93 13.70 -13.78
CA GLU A 135 5.96 12.77 -14.24
C GLU A 135 5.78 11.39 -13.59
N GLU A 136 5.66 11.33 -12.26
CA GLU A 136 5.39 10.09 -11.52
C GLU A 136 4.10 9.40 -11.96
N ALA A 137 3.03 10.18 -12.22
CA ALA A 137 1.78 9.64 -12.72
C ALA A 137 1.90 9.10 -14.15
N ARG A 138 2.78 9.67 -14.97
CA ARG A 138 3.07 9.18 -16.32
C ARG A 138 3.88 7.89 -16.26
N GLU A 139 4.96 7.87 -15.48
CA GLU A 139 5.78 6.66 -15.26
C GLU A 139 4.94 5.52 -14.68
N SER A 140 4.05 5.82 -13.73
CA SER A 140 3.14 4.83 -13.14
C SER A 140 2.14 4.26 -14.16
N ARG A 141 1.76 5.03 -15.19
CA ARG A 141 0.89 4.54 -16.28
C ARG A 141 1.68 3.68 -17.24
N GLU A 142 2.86 4.14 -17.65
CA GLU A 142 3.75 3.40 -18.55
C GLU A 142 4.14 2.04 -17.93
N GLY A 143 4.49 1.99 -16.65
CA GLY A 143 4.78 0.73 -15.96
C GLY A 143 3.57 -0.21 -15.83
N ARG A 144 2.35 0.33 -15.73
CA ARG A 144 1.12 -0.49 -15.75
C ARG A 144 0.87 -1.08 -17.13
N ASP A 145 1.02 -0.27 -18.18
CA ASP A 145 0.81 -0.70 -19.56
C ASP A 145 1.84 -1.78 -19.94
N GLU A 146 3.09 -1.65 -19.50
CA GLU A 146 4.13 -2.68 -19.69
C GLU A 146 3.82 -3.97 -18.94
N ALA A 147 3.43 -3.88 -17.67
CA ALA A 147 3.02 -5.04 -16.88
C ALA A 147 1.81 -5.75 -17.50
N GLU A 148 0.84 -4.99 -18.03
CA GLU A 148 -0.33 -5.54 -18.71
C GLU A 148 0.06 -6.27 -20.00
N ARG A 149 0.95 -5.68 -20.82
CA ARG A 149 1.46 -6.35 -22.03
C ARG A 149 2.19 -7.66 -21.69
N GLN A 150 3.02 -7.64 -20.64
CA GLN A 150 3.70 -8.86 -20.18
C GLN A 150 2.70 -9.91 -19.70
N ALA A 151 1.69 -9.51 -18.93
CA ALA A 151 0.64 -10.41 -18.47
C ALA A 151 -0.14 -11.03 -19.65
N GLN A 152 -0.47 -10.24 -20.67
CA GLN A 152 -1.14 -10.72 -21.88
C GLN A 152 -0.27 -11.72 -22.66
N ALA A 153 1.02 -11.42 -22.82
CA ALA A 153 1.97 -12.31 -23.49
C ALA A 153 2.18 -13.64 -22.73
N LEU A 154 2.22 -13.59 -21.40
CA LEU A 154 2.28 -14.79 -20.57
C LEU A 154 0.97 -15.59 -20.67
N ALA A 155 -0.18 -14.91 -20.63
CA ALA A 155 -1.48 -15.56 -20.77
C ALA A 155 -1.64 -16.27 -22.13
N SER A 156 -1.19 -15.66 -23.23
CA SER A 156 -1.20 -16.32 -24.54
C SER A 156 -0.27 -17.54 -24.56
N ARG A 157 0.94 -17.40 -23.99
CA ARG A 157 1.90 -18.51 -23.90
C ARG A 157 1.37 -19.68 -23.06
N VAL A 158 0.66 -19.41 -21.97
CA VAL A 158 0.01 -20.45 -21.16
C VAL A 158 -1.03 -21.18 -21.99
N ARG A 159 -1.92 -20.48 -22.71
CA ARG A 159 -2.92 -21.11 -23.59
C ARG A 159 -2.28 -21.96 -24.69
N ASP A 160 -1.19 -21.50 -25.29
CA ASP A 160 -0.47 -22.26 -26.32
C ASP A 160 0.17 -23.53 -25.73
N LEU A 161 0.70 -23.46 -24.51
CA LEU A 161 1.27 -24.61 -23.81
C LEU A 161 0.19 -25.61 -23.39
N GLU A 162 -0.96 -25.13 -22.91
CA GLU A 162 -2.13 -25.95 -22.59
C GLU A 162 -2.62 -26.69 -23.83
N ALA A 163 -2.81 -26.00 -24.96
CA ALA A 163 -3.22 -26.62 -26.22
C ALA A 163 -2.21 -27.67 -26.71
N ARG A 164 -0.90 -27.41 -26.58
CA ARG A 164 0.14 -28.40 -26.90
C ARG A 164 0.10 -29.61 -25.98
N ALA A 165 -0.15 -29.40 -24.68
CA ALA A 165 -0.28 -30.48 -23.72
C ALA A 165 -1.51 -31.35 -24.01
N GLU A 166 -2.65 -30.75 -24.33
CA GLU A 166 -3.87 -31.45 -24.73
C GLU A 166 -3.65 -32.29 -26.01
N MET A 167 -2.97 -31.72 -27.02
CA MET A 167 -2.62 -32.46 -28.23
C MET A 167 -1.68 -33.63 -27.94
N ALA A 168 -0.64 -33.41 -27.12
CA ALA A 168 0.28 -34.47 -26.71
C ALA A 168 -0.45 -35.58 -25.95
N GLU A 169 -1.35 -35.24 -25.04
CA GLU A 169 -2.17 -36.21 -24.31
C GLU A 169 -3.09 -37.01 -25.25
N SER A 170 -3.76 -36.33 -26.20
CA SER A 170 -4.60 -36.99 -27.21
C SER A 170 -3.79 -37.94 -28.10
N ASN A 171 -2.61 -37.50 -28.55
CA ASN A 171 -1.69 -38.33 -29.34
C ASN A 171 -1.25 -39.56 -28.55
N LEU A 172 -0.84 -39.40 -27.28
CA LEU A 172 -0.43 -40.51 -26.42
C LEU A 172 -1.60 -41.48 -26.15
N ARG A 173 -2.82 -40.99 -25.92
CA ARG A 173 -4.02 -41.84 -25.78
C ARG A 173 -4.28 -42.64 -27.05
N THR A 174 -4.12 -42.02 -28.21
CA THR A 174 -4.28 -42.67 -29.52
C THR A 174 -3.22 -43.75 -29.74
N LEU A 175 -1.95 -43.46 -29.41
CA LEU A 175 -0.86 -44.45 -29.48
C LEU A 175 -1.07 -45.61 -28.51
N LEU A 176 -1.51 -45.35 -27.27
CA LEU A 176 -1.80 -46.40 -26.29
C LEU A 176 -2.98 -47.28 -26.70
N THR A 177 -4.03 -46.69 -27.27
CA THR A 177 -5.17 -47.47 -27.79
C THR A 177 -4.76 -48.30 -29.01
N ALA A 178 -3.95 -47.76 -29.92
CA ALA A 178 -3.39 -48.49 -31.05
C ALA A 178 -2.47 -49.64 -30.59
N ALA A 179 -1.59 -49.41 -29.61
CA ALA A 179 -0.71 -50.43 -29.04
C ALA A 179 -1.48 -51.53 -28.31
N ARG A 180 -2.55 -51.18 -27.59
CA ARG A 180 -3.46 -52.19 -26.98
C ARG A 180 -4.19 -53.00 -28.04
N ALA A 181 -4.66 -52.36 -29.11
CA ALA A 181 -5.37 -53.04 -30.19
C ALA A 181 -4.46 -53.92 -31.06
N SER A 182 -3.17 -53.55 -31.21
CA SER A 182 -2.20 -54.35 -31.96
C SER A 182 -1.74 -55.60 -31.22
N GLY A 183 -1.92 -55.68 -29.90
CA GLY A 183 -1.60 -56.85 -29.07
C GLY A 183 -0.14 -57.30 -29.17
N ARG A 184 0.74 -56.45 -29.69
CA ARG A 184 2.10 -56.81 -30.09
C ARG A 184 3.04 -55.76 -29.54
N GLU A 185 3.97 -56.19 -28.69
CA GLU A 185 5.17 -55.42 -28.38
C GLU A 185 5.84 -55.12 -29.72
N ILE A 186 5.69 -53.88 -30.19
CA ILE A 186 6.46 -53.39 -31.33
C ILE A 186 7.81 -53.02 -30.74
N PRO A 187 8.89 -53.77 -31.01
CA PRO A 187 10.20 -53.41 -30.52
C PRO A 187 10.56 -52.06 -31.16
N VAL A 188 10.65 -51.01 -30.35
CA VAL A 188 11.24 -49.74 -30.78
C VAL A 188 12.68 -50.07 -31.15
N GLY A 189 13.02 -49.93 -32.44
CA GLY A 189 14.36 -50.23 -32.91
C GLY A 189 15.38 -49.31 -32.24
N ASP A 190 16.56 -49.83 -31.91
CA ASP A 190 17.62 -49.10 -31.20
C ASP A 190 17.92 -47.73 -31.81
N THR A 191 17.77 -47.58 -33.13
CA THR A 191 17.94 -46.31 -33.85
C THR A 191 16.88 -45.26 -33.54
N GLU A 192 15.62 -45.65 -33.35
CA GLU A 192 14.55 -44.72 -32.94
C GLU A 192 14.68 -44.35 -31.47
N MET A 193 15.14 -45.29 -30.64
CA MET A 193 15.46 -45.06 -29.22
C MET A 193 16.60 -44.05 -29.05
N GLU A 194 17.69 -44.19 -29.82
CA GLU A 194 18.81 -43.24 -29.82
C GLU A 194 18.37 -41.83 -30.29
N ALA A 195 17.51 -41.75 -31.30
CA ALA A 195 16.99 -40.47 -31.79
C ALA A 195 16.14 -39.75 -30.74
N ILE A 196 15.26 -40.47 -30.04
CA ILE A 196 14.42 -39.92 -28.97
C ILE A 196 15.28 -39.44 -27.79
N LEU A 197 16.28 -40.22 -27.39
CA LEU A 197 17.21 -39.84 -26.31
C LEU A 197 18.07 -38.63 -26.69
N GLY A 198 18.47 -38.50 -27.95
CA GLY A 198 19.19 -37.34 -28.46
C GLY A 198 18.39 -36.04 -28.34
N VAL A 199 17.10 -36.06 -28.69
CA VAL A 199 16.20 -34.89 -28.59
C VAL A 199 15.98 -34.50 -27.13
N LEU A 200 15.71 -35.46 -26.25
CA LEU A 200 15.50 -35.22 -24.82
C LEU A 200 16.73 -34.61 -24.14
N LYS A 201 17.92 -35.04 -24.54
CA LYS A 201 19.19 -34.50 -24.04
C LYS A 201 19.44 -33.07 -24.57
N GLY A 202 19.13 -32.81 -25.83
CA GLY A 202 19.23 -31.47 -26.42
C GLY A 202 18.33 -30.44 -25.71
N ASP A 203 17.09 -30.81 -25.41
CA ASP A 203 16.13 -29.96 -24.68
C ASP A 203 16.58 -29.69 -23.23
N GLN A 204 17.29 -30.63 -22.61
CA GLN A 204 17.86 -30.47 -21.27
C GLN A 204 19.01 -29.45 -21.26
N GLU A 205 19.92 -29.56 -22.24
CA GLU A 205 21.05 -28.64 -22.39
C GLU A 205 20.58 -27.22 -22.75
N GLU A 206 19.53 -27.07 -23.55
CA GLU A 206 18.94 -25.74 -23.85
C GLU A 206 18.26 -25.12 -22.64
N ARG A 207 17.56 -25.92 -21.82
CA ARG A 207 16.97 -25.44 -20.55
C ARG A 207 18.05 -24.99 -19.56
N GLU A 208 19.13 -25.75 -19.41
CA GLU A 208 20.25 -25.40 -18.54
C GLU A 208 20.99 -24.12 -19.00
N ARG A 209 21.12 -23.92 -20.32
CA ARG A 209 21.68 -22.67 -20.88
C ARG A 209 20.77 -21.48 -20.66
N SER A 210 19.45 -21.66 -20.76
CA SER A 210 18.47 -20.59 -20.52
C SER A 210 18.31 -20.21 -19.04
N ALA A 211 18.72 -21.08 -18.11
CA ALA A 211 18.65 -20.84 -16.67
C ALA A 211 19.92 -20.14 -16.10
N ASN A 212 21.03 -20.17 -16.85
CA ASN A 212 22.32 -19.58 -16.47
C ASN A 212 22.63 -18.27 -17.22
N ALA A 213 21.69 -17.74 -17.99
CA ALA A 213 21.77 -16.46 -18.70
C ALA A 213 20.80 -15.46 -18.08
#